data_AF-A0A1Y5RYM3-F1
#
_entry.id   AF-A0A1Y5RYM3-F1
#
_cell.length_a   1.000
_cell.length_b   1.000
_cell.length_c   1.000
_cell.angle_alpha   90.00
_cell.angle_beta   90.00
_cell.angle_gamma   90.00
#
_symmetry.space_group_name_H-M   'P 1'
#
loop_
_entity.id
_entity.type
_entity.pdbx_description
1 polymer ?
#
loop_
_entity_poly.entity_id
_entity_poly.type
_entity_poly.pdbx_seq_one_letter_code
_entity_poly.pdbx_strand_id
1 'polypeptide(L)' 'MVSFIDMHRGEHGVEPICNVLPIAPSTYYDHLGKRADPTRLSDRARRDAALQPEILRVKVSASFTSGGGRAMLEAPCG' A
#
# COMPACT_ATOMS: atom_id res chain seq x y z
N MET A 1 -5.65 2.35 1.17
CA MET A 1 -6.29 3.68 1.11
C MET A 1 -7.69 3.58 0.54
N VAL A 2 -7.86 3.22 -0.74
CA VAL A 2 -9.20 3.05 -1.37
C VAL A 2 -10.05 2.03 -0.61
N SER A 3 -9.45 0.93 -0.14
CA SER A 3 -10.12 -0.10 0.67
C SER A 3 -10.73 0.43 1.98
N PHE A 4 -10.09 1.41 2.62
CA PHE A 4 -10.59 2.02 3.85
C PHE A 4 -11.82 2.87 3.57
N ILE A 5 -11.77 3.67 2.49
CA ILE A 5 -12.89 4.50 2.06
C ILE A 5 -14.05 3.62 1.60
N ASP A 6 -13.78 2.56 0.83
CA ASP A 6 -14.79 1.60 0.37
C ASP A 6 -15.53 0.91 1.52
N MET A 7 -14.84 0.65 2.64
CA MET A 7 -15.43 0.01 3.82
C MET A 7 -16.37 0.95 4.58
N HIS A 8 -16.04 2.25 4.68
CA HIS A 8 -16.78 3.19 5.52
C HIS A 8 -17.73 4.11 4.74
N ARG A 9 -17.65 4.14 3.39
CA ARG A 9 -18.49 5.03 2.57
C ARG A 9 -19.99 4.77 2.71
N GLY A 10 -20.39 3.56 3.12
CA GLY A 10 -21.80 3.22 3.35
C GLY A 10 -22.39 3.91 4.59
N GLU A 11 -21.55 4.18 5.59
CA GLU A 11 -21.98 4.78 6.87
C GLU A 11 -21.72 6.28 6.91
N HIS A 12 -20.60 6.73 6.33
CA HIS A 12 -20.16 8.12 6.43
C HIS A 12 -20.15 8.87 5.10
N GLY A 13 -20.32 8.18 3.96
CA GLY A 13 -20.08 8.78 2.66
C GLY A 13 -18.59 9.03 2.39
N VAL A 14 -18.25 9.34 1.14
CA VAL A 14 -16.85 9.49 0.70
C VAL A 14 -16.26 10.83 1.17
N GLU A 15 -17.01 11.92 1.10
CA GLU A 15 -16.53 13.27 1.43
C GLU A 15 -16.06 13.43 2.88
N PRO A 16 -16.79 12.95 3.91
CA PRO A 16 -16.34 13.08 5.29
C PRO A 16 -15.05 12.28 5.57
N ILE A 17 -14.89 11.12 4.94
CA ILE A 17 -13.68 10.30 5.06
C ILE A 17 -12.50 10.99 4.39
N CYS A 18 -12.71 11.57 3.19
CA CYS A 18 -11.68 12.31 2.46
C CYS A 18 -11.16 13.53 3.24
N ASN A 19 -12.03 14.19 4.02
CA ASN A 19 -11.64 15.29 4.90
C ASN A 19 -10.73 14.84 6.06
N VAL A 20 -10.96 13.66 6.62
CA VAL A 20 -10.15 13.11 7.73
C VAL A 20 -8.81 12.56 7.24
N LEU A 21 -8.75 12.04 6.00
CA LEU A 21 -7.53 11.51 5.37
C LEU A 21 -6.71 12.56 4.58
N PRO A 22 -6.89 13.86 4.88
CA PRO A 22 -6.73 15.01 3.99
C PRO A 22 -6.42 14.68 2.51
N ILE A 23 -7.40 14.12 1.81
CA ILE A 23 -7.30 13.81 0.38
C ILE A 23 -8.42 14.44 -0.42
N ALA A 24 -8.14 14.76 -1.68
CA ALA A 24 -9.17 15.20 -2.59
C ALA A 24 -10.10 14.02 -2.96
N PRO A 25 -11.43 14.21 -2.97
CA PRO A 25 -12.39 13.21 -3.44
C PRO A 25 -12.13 12.77 -4.89
N SER A 26 -11.60 13.66 -5.74
CA SER A 26 -11.19 13.33 -7.11
C SER A 26 -10.15 12.20 -7.13
N THR A 27 -9.18 12.21 -6.22
CA THR A 27 -8.17 11.15 -6.09
C THR A 27 -8.81 9.79 -5.81
N TYR A 28 -9.85 9.74 -4.98
CA TYR A 28 -10.58 8.50 -4.71
C TYR A 28 -11.28 7.95 -5.98
N TYR A 29 -11.99 8.80 -6.71
CA TYR A 29 -12.67 8.40 -7.95
C TYR A 29 -11.68 8.02 -9.06
N ASP A 30 -10.54 8.72 -9.17
CA ASP A 30 -9.46 8.35 -10.08
C ASP A 30 -8.91 6.95 -9.78
N HIS A 31 -8.75 6.62 -8.49
CA HIS A 31 -8.32 5.29 -8.09
C HIS A 31 -9.37 4.21 -8.37
N LEU A 32 -10.66 4.51 -8.24
CA LEU A 32 -11.73 3.61 -8.68
C LEU A 32 -11.69 3.37 -10.18
N GLY A 33 -11.53 4.43 -10.99
CA GLY A 33 -11.42 4.31 -12.44
C GLY A 33 -10.21 3.47 -12.88
N LYS A 34 -9.06 3.65 -12.21
CA LYS A 34 -7.85 2.85 -12.45
C LYS A 34 -7.99 1.37 -12.03
N ARG A 35 -8.84 1.07 -11.04
CA ARG A 35 -9.14 -0.32 -10.62
C ARG A 35 -10.07 -1.01 -11.61
N ALA A 36 -11.07 -0.30 -12.12
CA ALA A 36 -12.00 -0.82 -13.11
C ALA A 36 -11.33 -1.07 -14.48
N ASP A 37 -10.52 -0.10 -14.93
CA ASP A 37 -9.86 -0.15 -16.23
C ASP A 37 -8.34 -0.06 -16.09
N PRO A 38 -7.63 -1.19 -16.11
CA PRO A 38 -6.16 -1.22 -16.10
C PRO A 38 -5.53 -0.50 -17.29
N THR A 39 -6.29 -0.24 -18.36
CA THR A 39 -5.88 0.52 -19.54
C THR A 39 -5.83 2.04 -19.28
N ARG A 40 -6.52 2.54 -18.25
CA ARG A 40 -6.48 3.95 -17.82
C ARG A 40 -5.28 4.24 -16.90
N LEU A 41 -4.50 3.21 -16.57
CA LEU A 41 -3.21 3.38 -15.90
C LEU A 41 -2.21 3.99 -16.89
N SER A 42 -1.34 4.86 -16.38
CA SER A 42 -0.22 5.37 -17.18
C SER A 42 0.71 4.22 -17.58
N ASP A 43 1.44 4.38 -18.68
CA ASP A 43 2.37 3.35 -19.17
C ASP A 43 3.46 3.00 -18.15
N ARG A 44 3.82 3.95 -17.27
CA ARG A 44 4.69 3.68 -16.12
C ARG A 44 4.02 2.73 -15.13
N ALA A 45 2.80 3.04 -14.69
CA ALA A 45 2.07 2.21 -13.72
C ALA A 45 1.79 0.80 -14.26
N ARG A 46 1.53 0.66 -15.58
CA ARG A 46 1.41 -0.65 -16.24
C ARG A 46 2.70 -1.45 -16.20
N ARG A 47 3.84 -0.82 -16.50
CA ARG A 47 5.17 -1.47 -16.41
C ARG A 47 5.50 -1.85 -14.97
N ASP A 48 5.25 -0.97 -14.01
CA ASP A 48 5.50 -1.25 -12.60
C ASP A 48 4.65 -2.43 -12.08
N ALA A 49 3.39 -2.53 -12.50
CA ALA A 49 2.52 -3.68 -12.18
C ALA A 49 3.06 -5.00 -12.76
N ALA A 50 3.60 -4.97 -13.98
CA ALA A 50 4.21 -6.14 -14.61
C ALA A 50 5.54 -6.55 -13.93
N LEU A 51 6.29 -5.59 -13.37
CA LEU A 51 7.54 -5.84 -12.65
C LEU A 51 7.34 -6.20 -11.18
N GLN A 52 6.18 -5.88 -10.61
CA GLN A 52 5.82 -6.17 -9.23
C GLN A 52 6.06 -7.63 -8.79
N PRO A 53 5.67 -8.67 -9.56
CA PRO A 53 5.96 -10.06 -9.18
C PRO A 53 7.46 -10.36 -9.11
N GLU A 54 8.26 -9.77 -10.01
CA GLU A 54 9.70 -9.96 -10.01
C GLU A 54 10.38 -9.25 -8.84
N ILE A 55 9.91 -8.04 -8.50
CA ILE A 55 10.35 -7.31 -7.29
C ILE A 55 10.02 -8.10 -6.03
N LEU A 56 8.83 -8.71 -5.95
CA LEU A 56 8.44 -9.56 -4.82
C LEU A 56 9.30 -10.83 -4.77
N ARG A 57 9.59 -11.45 -5.91
CA ARG A 57 10.48 -12.62 -6.01
C ARG A 57 11.85 -12.30 -5.43
N VAL A 58 12.47 -11.20 -5.87
CA VAL A 58 13.77 -10.75 -5.35
C VAL A 58 13.70 -10.41 -3.86
N LYS A 59 12.64 -9.74 -3.41
CA LYS A 59 12.48 -9.37 -1.99
C LYS A 59 12.35 -10.58 -1.06
N VAL A 60 11.65 -11.63 -1.51
CA VAL A 60 11.51 -12.87 -0.74
C VAL A 60 12.78 -13.72 -0.83
N SER A 61 13.42 -13.81 -2.01
CA SER A 61 14.62 -14.63 -2.20
C SER A 61 15.88 -14.00 -1.61
N ALA A 62 15.94 -12.67 -1.58
CA ALA A 62 17.05 -11.89 -1.06
C ALA A 62 16.64 -11.20 0.24
N SER A 63 15.92 -11.92 1.13
CA SER A 63 15.68 -11.48 2.51
C SER A 63 17.02 -11.23 3.21
N PHE A 64 17.55 -10.05 2.96
CA PHE A 64 18.79 -9.53 3.49
C PHE A 64 18.50 -9.26 4.95
N THR A 65 18.86 -10.20 5.82
CA THR A 65 18.95 -9.94 7.24
C THR A 65 20.07 -8.91 7.40
N SER A 66 19.74 -7.62 7.33
CA SER A 66 20.56 -6.61 8.00
C SER A 66 20.33 -6.78 9.50
N GLY A 67 20.85 -7.88 10.05
CA GLY A 67 21.05 -8.06 11.47
C GLY A 67 22.17 -7.13 11.91
N GLY A 68 21.86 -5.83 11.99
CA GLY A 68 22.61 -4.91 12.84
C GLY A 68 22.25 -5.23 14.27
N GLY A 69 23.11 -5.98 14.96
CA GLY A 69 22.85 -6.51 16.29
C GLY A 69 22.54 -5.44 17.35
N ARG A 70 21.60 -5.79 18.23
CA ARG A 70 21.69 -5.53 19.67
C ARG A 70 21.22 -6.81 20.39
N ALA A 71 22.07 -7.84 20.37
CA ALA A 71 22.05 -8.82 21.44
C ALA A 71 22.89 -8.24 22.58
N MET A 72 22.27 -7.44 23.44
CA MET A 72 22.86 -7.09 24.73
C MET A 72 21.75 -6.93 25.76
N LEU A 73 21.84 -7.80 26.77
CA LEU A 73 21.12 -7.87 28.04
C LEU A 73 19.73 -8.53 28.01
N GLU A 74 19.71 -9.86 28.13
CA GLU A 74 19.15 -10.48 29.32
C GLU A 74 20.11 -11.58 29.80
N ALA A 75 20.80 -11.32 30.91
CA ALA A 75 21.51 -12.33 31.67
C ALA A 75 20.49 -13.06 32.56
N PRO A 76 20.51 -14.40 32.66
CA PRO A 76 19.82 -15.07 33.73
C PRO A 76 20.64 -14.89 35.03
N CYS A 77 20.27 -13.92 35.85
CA CYS A 77 20.43 -14.06 37.29
C CYS A 77 19.13 -14.64 37.83
N GLY A 78 19.17 -15.92 38.17
CA GLY A 78 18.09 -16.70 38.77
C GLY A 78 18.50 -18.14 38.93
#